data_AF-A0A821YQX8-F1
#
_entry.id   AF-A0A821YQX8-F1
#
_cell.length_a   1.000
_cell.length_b   1.000
_cell.length_c   1.000
_cell.angle_alpha   90.00
_cell.angle_beta   90.00
_cell.angle_gamma   90.00
#
_symmetry.space_group_name_H-M   'P 1'
#
loop_
_entity.id
_entity.type
_entity.pdbx_description
1 polymer ?
#
loop_
_entity_poly.entity_id
_entity_poly.type
_entity_poly.pdbx_seq_one_letter_code
_entity_poly.pdbx_strand_id
1 'polypeptide(L)'
;MAVKENLLIHHFNILKIIIVLIRVDTKSQSEIDLQFSLAIVGPIAVAIDANYDSFCFYPSGVYSETSCSTILLDFSLLAAGYNTTKDNLEYYILKNQ
;
A
#
# COMPACT_ATOMS: atom_id res chain seq x y z
N MET A 1 -28.06 -12.34 9.59
CA MET A 1 -26.92 -12.96 8.89
C MET A 1 -26.64 -12.12 7.66
N ALA A 2 -25.73 -11.16 7.76
CA ALA A 2 -25.33 -10.29 6.66
C ALA A 2 -23.87 -10.58 6.35
N VAL A 3 -23.61 -10.99 5.12
CA VAL A 3 -22.30 -11.38 4.63
C VAL A 3 -21.43 -10.12 4.56
N LYS A 4 -20.43 -10.00 5.45
CA LYS A 4 -19.39 -8.94 5.42
C LYS A 4 -18.35 -9.29 4.35
N GLU A 5 -18.74 -9.22 3.08
CA GLU A 5 -17.87 -9.45 1.92
C GLU A 5 -17.16 -8.15 1.46
N ASN A 6 -16.53 -7.41 2.38
CA ASN A 6 -15.71 -6.22 2.06
C ASN A 6 -14.52 -6.00 3.03
N LEU A 7 -14.02 -7.08 3.63
CA LEU A 7 -12.70 -7.13 4.28
C LEU A 7 -11.64 -7.15 3.15
N LEU A 8 -10.60 -6.33 3.04
CA LEU A 8 -9.93 -5.37 3.92
C LEU A 8 -9.36 -4.25 3.04
N ILE A 9 -9.88 -3.02 3.19
CA ILE A 9 -9.20 -1.82 2.69
C ILE A 9 -8.31 -1.32 3.82
N HIS A 10 -7.00 -1.40 3.66
CA HIS A 10 -6.04 -0.90 4.62
C HIS A 10 -5.41 0.38 4.07
N HIS A 11 -5.39 1.43 4.89
CA HIS A 11 -4.69 2.66 4.54
C HIS A 11 -3.24 2.56 5.03
N PHE A 12 -2.29 2.83 4.15
CA PHE A 12 -0.85 2.72 4.42
C PHE A 12 -0.16 4.04 4.12
N ASN A 13 0.78 4.46 4.95
CA ASN A 13 1.55 5.69 4.70
C ASN A 13 2.27 5.61 3.34
N ILE A 14 2.20 6.68 2.55
CA ILE A 14 2.85 6.75 1.23
C ILE A 14 4.36 6.46 1.34
N LEU A 15 5.01 6.97 2.39
CA LEU A 15 6.45 6.80 2.67
C LEU A 15 6.90 5.35 2.93
N LYS A 16 5.96 4.41 3.08
CA LYS A 16 6.22 3.02 3.51
C LYS A 16 5.73 1.99 2.49
N ILE A 17 5.24 2.44 1.35
CA ILE A 17 4.88 1.55 0.25
C ILE A 17 5.96 1.62 -0.80
N ILE A 18 6.58 0.47 -1.03
CA ILE A 18 7.50 0.29 -2.15
C ILE A 18 6.82 -0.59 -3.18
N ILE A 19 7.04 -0.25 -4.44
CA ILE A 19 6.34 -0.85 -5.57
C ILE A 19 7.27 -1.92 -6.11
N VAL A 20 6.85 -3.16 -6.16
CA VAL A 20 7.39 -4.08 -7.15
C VAL A 20 6.21 -4.82 -7.77
N LEU A 21 5.97 -4.48 -9.03
CA LEU A 21 5.55 -5.33 -10.15
C LEU A 21 4.81 -4.46 -11.17
N ILE A 22 5.56 -3.61 -11.86
CA ILE A 22 5.22 -3.26 -13.23
C ILE A 22 6.38 -3.80 -14.07
N ARG A 23 6.08 -4.74 -14.98
CA ARG A 23 6.96 -5.09 -16.10
C ARG A 23 6.99 -3.91 -17.07
N VAL A 24 7.64 -2.82 -16.66
CA VAL A 24 8.19 -1.78 -17.53
C VAL A 24 9.49 -1.36 -16.85
N ASP A 25 10.61 -1.62 -17.50
CA ASP A 25 11.98 -1.35 -17.05
C ASP A 25 12.23 0.15 -16.85
N THR A 26 11.74 0.74 -15.77
CA THR A 26 12.16 2.09 -15.37
C THR A 26 12.88 2.03 -14.04
N LYS A 27 14.21 2.14 -14.14
CA LYS A 27 15.12 2.46 -13.04
C LYS A 27 14.59 3.72 -12.35
N SER A 28 14.23 3.59 -11.07
CA SER A 28 13.56 4.59 -10.20
C SER A 28 12.04 4.46 -10.20
N GLN A 29 11.51 3.84 -9.14
CA GLN A 29 10.09 3.65 -8.86
C GLN A 29 9.73 4.58 -7.70
N SER A 30 9.38 5.84 -8.00
CA SER A 30 8.99 6.81 -6.98
C SER A 30 7.51 6.66 -6.61
N GLU A 31 7.13 7.16 -5.43
CA GLU A 31 5.73 7.26 -5.03
C GLU A 31 4.90 8.09 -6.00
N ILE A 32 5.51 9.10 -6.63
CA ILE A 32 4.86 9.93 -7.65
C ILE A 32 4.47 9.09 -8.88
N ASP A 33 5.36 8.20 -9.32
CA ASP A 33 5.08 7.31 -10.45
C ASP A 33 3.95 6.32 -10.12
N LEU A 34 3.83 5.89 -8.86
CA LEU A 34 2.71 5.06 -8.41
C LEU A 34 1.40 5.80 -8.47
N GLN A 35 1.35 7.01 -7.92
CA GLN A 35 0.15 7.84 -7.93
C GLN A 35 -0.30 8.10 -9.37
N PHE A 36 0.63 8.43 -10.26
CA PHE A 36 0.36 8.62 -11.68
C PHE A 36 -0.16 7.33 -12.34
N SER A 37 0.46 6.18 -12.06
CA SER A 37 0.04 4.88 -12.58
C SER A 37 -1.35 4.48 -12.07
N LEU A 38 -1.64 4.69 -10.78
CA LEU A 38 -2.95 4.44 -10.18
C LEU A 38 -4.03 5.31 -10.83
N ALA A 39 -3.72 6.56 -11.17
CA ALA A 39 -4.66 7.49 -11.79
C ALA A 39 -4.96 7.15 -13.26
N ILE A 40 -3.97 6.64 -14.03
CA ILE A 40 -4.10 6.43 -15.48
C ILE A 40 -4.43 4.99 -15.83
N VAL A 41 -3.79 4.03 -15.16
CA VAL A 41 -3.90 2.60 -15.46
C VAL A 41 -4.98 1.95 -14.60
N GLY A 42 -5.12 2.37 -13.35
CA GLY A 42 -5.98 1.73 -12.35
C GLY A 42 -5.17 0.92 -11.33
N PRO A 43 -5.78 -0.07 -10.64
CA PRO A 43 -5.12 -0.78 -9.55
C PRO A 43 -3.79 -1.45 -9.94
N ILE A 44 -2.76 -1.27 -9.11
CA ILE A 44 -1.38 -1.71 -9.35
C ILE A 44 -0.96 -2.74 -8.28
N ALA A 45 -0.30 -3.82 -8.68
CA ALA A 45 0.31 -4.76 -7.75
C ALA A 45 1.55 -4.14 -7.08
N VAL A 46 1.62 -4.25 -5.75
CA VAL A 46 2.71 -3.71 -4.93
C VAL A 46 3.24 -4.77 -3.96
N ALA A 47 4.47 -4.61 -3.49
CA ALA A 47 5.10 -5.51 -2.54
C ALA A 47 5.57 -4.73 -1.30
N ILE A 48 5.26 -5.20 -0.11
CA ILE A 48 5.59 -4.52 1.15
C ILE A 48 6.36 -5.46 2.07
N ASP A 49 6.99 -4.89 3.09
CA ASP A 49 7.48 -5.63 4.25
C ASP A 49 6.38 -5.72 5.30
N ALA A 50 5.86 -6.93 5.50
CA ALA A 50 4.78 -7.25 6.43
C ALA A 50 5.24 -8.12 7.62
N ASN A 51 6.56 -8.23 7.86
CA ASN A 51 7.14 -9.08 8.92
C ASN A 51 6.96 -8.56 10.36
N TYR A 52 5.98 -7.69 10.59
CA TYR A 52 5.78 -7.05 11.88
C TYR A 52 4.45 -7.46 12.51
N ASP A 53 4.47 -7.81 13.79
CA ASP A 53 3.25 -8.04 14.57
C ASP A 53 2.31 -6.82 14.52
N SER A 54 2.88 -5.61 14.42
CA SER A 54 2.13 -4.36 14.24
C SER A 54 1.26 -4.37 12.98
N PHE A 55 1.70 -5.05 11.92
CA PHE A 55 0.96 -5.24 10.68
C PHE A 55 -0.11 -6.33 10.85
N CYS A 56 0.27 -7.50 11.39
CA CYS A 56 -0.63 -8.64 11.57
C CYS A 56 -1.86 -8.31 12.43
N PHE A 57 -1.68 -7.50 13.47
CA PHE A 57 -2.74 -7.12 14.40
C PHE A 57 -3.27 -5.70 14.16
N TYR A 58 -2.97 -5.12 12.98
CA TYR A 58 -3.36 -3.76 12.65
C TYR A 58 -4.90 -3.62 12.60
N PRO A 59 -5.51 -2.75 13.43
CA PRO A 59 -6.96 -2.71 13.54
C PRO A 59 -7.64 -1.77 12.53
N SER A 60 -7.14 -0.53 12.39
CA SER A 60 -7.68 0.52 11.52
C SER A 60 -6.82 1.80 11.55
N GLY A 61 -7.11 2.77 10.69
CA GLY A 61 -6.42 4.08 10.63
C GLY A 61 -5.56 4.21 9.38
N VAL A 62 -4.38 4.84 9.50
CA VAL A 62 -3.26 4.77 8.53
C VAL A 62 -2.10 4.00 9.17
N TYR A 63 -1.66 2.91 8.57
CA TYR A 63 -0.55 2.09 9.05
C TYR A 63 0.80 2.73 8.74
N SER A 64 1.72 2.63 9.69
CA SER A 64 3.05 3.22 9.59
C SER A 64 4.03 2.52 10.53
N GLU A 65 4.98 1.73 9.98
CA GLU A 65 6.03 1.03 10.75
C GLU A 65 7.42 1.65 10.52
N THR A 66 8.07 2.16 11.57
CA THR A 66 9.34 2.89 11.45
C THR A 66 10.49 1.99 11.01
N SER A 67 10.39 0.70 11.29
CA SER A 67 11.42 -0.28 10.93
C SER A 67 11.23 -0.92 9.56
N CYS A 68 10.16 -0.58 8.83
CA CYS A 68 9.80 -1.14 7.53
C CYS A 68 11.01 -1.16 6.58
N SER A 69 11.35 -2.34 6.05
CA SER A 69 12.41 -2.47 5.07
C SER A 69 11.97 -1.98 3.70
N THR A 70 12.90 -1.35 2.99
CA THR A 70 12.71 -0.93 1.59
C THR A 70 13.22 -1.97 0.59
N ILE A 71 13.83 -3.05 1.08
CA ILE A 71 14.53 -4.05 0.27
C ILE A 71 13.98 -5.46 0.58
N LEU A 72 13.67 -5.75 1.84
CA LEU A 72 13.16 -7.04 2.29
C LEU A 72 11.63 -7.04 2.21
N LEU A 73 11.10 -7.16 0.99
CA LEU A 73 9.67 -7.23 0.74
C LEU A 73 9.23 -8.70 0.70
N ASP A 74 8.18 -9.04 1.44
CA ASP A 74 7.75 -10.43 1.67
C ASP A 74 6.26 -10.65 1.43
N PHE A 75 5.50 -9.57 1.22
CA PHE A 75 4.06 -9.64 1.04
C PHE A 75 3.60 -8.81 -0.15
N SER A 76 2.64 -9.32 -0.92
CA SER A 76 2.11 -8.64 -2.11
C SER A 76 0.66 -8.24 -1.92
N LEU A 77 0.34 -7.02 -2.33
CA LEU A 77 -0.96 -6.38 -2.18
C LEU A 77 -1.39 -5.72 -3.48
N LEU A 78 -2.66 -5.33 -3.56
CA LEU A 78 -3.16 -4.50 -4.65
C LEU A 78 -3.34 -3.06 -4.16
N ALA A 79 -2.58 -2.12 -4.70
CA ALA A 79 -2.85 -0.70 -4.53
C ALA A 79 -4.03 -0.30 -5.41
N ALA A 80 -5.11 0.17 -4.77
CA ALA A 80 -6.34 0.56 -5.45
C ALA A 80 -6.50 2.08 -5.58
N GLY A 81 -5.72 2.86 -4.84
CA GLY A 81 -5.76 4.32 -4.89
C GLY A 81 -4.88 4.97 -3.81
N TYR A 82 -4.93 6.30 -3.75
CA TYR A 82 -4.25 7.12 -2.75
C TYR A 82 -5.18 8.26 -2.32
N ASN A 83 -4.97 8.78 -1.11
CA ASN A 83 -5.76 9.88 -0.56
C ASN A 83 -5.01 10.56 0.59
N THR A 84 -5.59 11.61 1.14
CA THR A 84 -5.03 12.40 2.24
C THR A 84 -6.04 12.46 3.38
N THR A 85 -5.59 12.28 4.62
CA THR A 85 -6.44 12.48 5.80
C THR A 85 -6.76 13.96 6.01
N LYS A 86 -7.72 14.27 6.89
CA LYS A 86 -8.02 15.66 7.28
C LYS A 86 -6.83 16.38 7.91
N ASP A 87 -5.91 15.63 8.51
CA ASP A 87 -4.71 16.15 9.17
C ASP A 87 -3.50 16.21 8.22
N ASN A 88 -3.75 16.16 6.90
CA ASN A 88 -2.74 16.20 5.83
C ASN A 88 -1.77 15.01 5.83
N LEU A 89 -2.17 13.86 6.36
CA LEU A 89 -1.38 12.63 6.23
C LEU A 89 -1.76 11.91 4.93
N GLU A 90 -0.80 11.74 4.04
CA GLU A 90 -1.00 11.02 2.79
C GLU A 90 -0.94 9.50 3.01
N TYR A 91 -1.79 8.76 2.31
CA TYR A 91 -1.81 7.30 2.37
C TYR A 91 -2.28 6.65 1.05
N TYR A 92 -1.89 5.39 0.86
CA TYR A 92 -2.47 4.51 -0.16
C TYR A 92 -3.55 3.61 0.42
N ILE A 93 -4.49 3.26 -0.43
CA ILE A 93 -5.58 2.33 -0.19
C ILE A 93 -5.12 0.98 -0.76
N LEU A 94 -4.75 0.04 0.11
CA LEU A 94 -4.36 -1.30 -0.29
C LEU A 94 -5.47 -2.30 -0.01
N LYS A 95 -5.63 -3.25 -0.93
CA LYS A 95 -6.51 -4.40 -0.78
C LYS A 95 -5.66 -5.64 -0.52
N ASN A 96 -5.95 -6.29 0.61
CA ASN A 96 -5.42 -7.62 0.89
C ASN A 96 -6.15 -8.69 0.08
N GLN A 97 -5.44 -9.77 -0.26
CA GLN A 97 -6.02 -10.96 -0.91
C GLN A 97 -6.85 -11.76 0.09
#